data_AF-A0A2V6G5C5-F1
#
_entry.id   AF-A0A2V6G5C5-F1
#
_cell.length_a   1.000
_cell.length_b   1.000
_cell.length_c   1.000
_cell.angle_alpha   90.00
_cell.angle_beta   90.00
_cell.angle_gamma   90.00
#
_symmetry.space_group_name_H-M   'P 1'
#
loop_
_entity.id
_entity.type
_entity.pdbx_description
1 polymer ?
#
loop_
_entity_poly.entity_id
_entity_poly.type
_entity_poly.pdbx_seq_one_letter_code
_entity_poly.pdbx_strand_id
1 'polypeptide(L)'
;MAIRLPALAEPGASFIYGPSHLQIFSELLRRKLRGRSTIAYFEGHVSSRLGLHRLNYKKDARGNPLPATGFELTAREWARLGELVLGNGKYHGRQIVPVALLRDAFTGSQANPSYGHTFWLNQQAPGGREEDLERMLDLPWQAAQWTDVCICKDAPADMVVALGSGYQRLFIIPSLKAIIVRQGSNAKFSDAHFLRLVLGRGS
;
A
#
# COMPACT_ATOMS: atom_id res chain seq x y z
N MET A 1 18.57 13.62 7.03
CA MET A 1 17.65 13.78 5.87
C MET A 1 17.85 12.57 4.98
N ALA A 2 16.79 11.83 4.62
CA ALA A 2 16.89 10.51 3.98
C ALA A 2 17.77 10.50 2.72
N ILE A 3 17.77 11.57 1.93
CA ILE A 3 18.57 11.70 0.70
C ILE A 3 20.09 11.76 0.90
N ARG A 4 20.59 11.79 2.15
CA ARG A 4 22.02 11.79 2.47
C ARG A 4 22.50 10.46 3.03
N LEU A 5 21.60 9.49 3.19
CA LEU A 5 21.95 8.17 3.68
C LEU A 5 22.60 7.36 2.55
N PRO A 6 23.60 6.52 2.86
CA PRO A 6 24.17 5.62 1.88
C PRO A 6 23.12 4.59 1.42
N ALA A 7 23.22 4.17 0.16
CA ALA A 7 22.45 3.02 -0.32
C ALA A 7 22.97 1.73 0.35
N LEU A 8 22.05 0.83 0.69
CA LEU A 8 22.38 -0.47 1.30
C LEU A 8 22.53 -1.59 0.26
N ALA A 9 22.00 -1.39 -0.94
CA ALA A 9 22.03 -2.33 -2.05
C ALA A 9 21.87 -1.57 -3.37
N GLU A 10 22.27 -2.18 -4.48
CA GLU A 10 22.06 -1.64 -5.82
C GLU A 10 20.56 -1.57 -6.17
N PRO A 11 20.13 -0.58 -6.98
CA PRO A 11 18.75 -0.49 -7.44
C PRO A 11 18.28 -1.79 -8.11
N GLY A 12 17.16 -2.33 -7.64
CA GLY A 12 16.57 -3.56 -8.17
C GLY A 12 17.20 -4.86 -7.67
N ALA A 13 18.30 -4.82 -6.91
CA ALA A 13 18.95 -6.02 -6.39
C ALA A 13 18.24 -6.61 -5.16
N SER A 14 17.67 -5.76 -4.30
CA SER A 14 17.04 -6.17 -3.03
C SER A 14 15.78 -5.37 -2.76
N PHE A 15 14.80 -6.01 -2.10
CA PHE A 15 13.64 -5.32 -1.55
C PHE A 15 13.86 -4.99 -0.07
N ILE A 16 13.84 -3.70 0.25
CA ILE A 16 14.00 -3.20 1.62
C ILE A 16 12.81 -2.30 1.94
N TYR A 17 11.87 -2.83 2.72
CA TYR A 17 10.72 -2.07 3.18
C TYR A 17 11.11 -1.07 4.27
N GLY A 18 10.49 0.09 4.28
CA GLY A 18 10.74 1.10 5.29
C GLY A 18 10.37 2.50 4.82
N PRO A 19 10.50 3.52 5.69
CA PRO A 19 9.97 4.85 5.42
C PRO A 19 10.80 5.66 4.40
N SER A 20 12.06 5.27 4.17
CA SER A 20 13.05 6.09 3.46
C SER A 20 12.63 6.46 2.04
N HIS A 21 12.09 5.53 1.27
CA HIS A 21 11.70 5.78 -0.13
C HIS A 21 10.56 6.80 -0.23
N LEU A 22 9.57 6.73 0.66
CA LEU A 22 8.48 7.71 0.73
C LEU A 22 8.98 9.09 1.18
N GLN A 23 9.96 9.14 2.08
CA GLN A 23 10.56 10.41 2.49
C GLN A 23 11.38 11.05 1.37
N ILE A 24 12.13 10.26 0.61
CA ILE A 24 12.85 10.71 -0.59
C ILE A 24 11.86 11.23 -1.64
N PHE A 25 10.76 10.49 -1.88
CA PHE A 25 9.71 10.92 -2.81
C PHE A 25 9.06 12.24 -2.38
N SER A 26 8.75 12.39 -1.09
CA SER A 26 8.21 13.64 -0.52
C SER A 26 9.17 14.82 -0.72
N GLU A 27 10.48 14.62 -0.46
CA GLU A 27 11.49 15.65 -0.70
C GLU A 27 11.64 16.01 -2.18
N LEU A 28 11.61 15.03 -3.08
CA LEU A 28 11.60 15.26 -4.52
C LEU A 28 10.39 16.09 -4.94
N LEU A 29 9.20 15.71 -4.49
CA LEU A 29 7.97 16.43 -4.77
C LEU A 29 8.03 17.86 -4.23
N ARG A 30 8.52 18.05 -2.99
CA ARG A 30 8.70 19.38 -2.39
C ARG A 30 9.60 20.28 -3.26
N ARG A 31 10.71 19.74 -3.79
CA ARG A 31 11.60 20.47 -4.71
C ARG A 31 10.90 20.83 -6.02
N LYS A 32 10.18 19.87 -6.62
CA LYS A 32 9.38 20.11 -7.85
C LYS A 32 8.30 21.17 -7.62
N LEU A 33 7.75 21.23 -6.42
CA LEU A 33 6.78 22.23 -5.99
C LEU A 33 7.40 23.57 -5.55
N ARG A 34 8.73 23.73 -5.66
CA ARG A 34 9.48 24.93 -5.25
C ARG A 34 9.25 25.30 -3.79
N GLY A 35 9.21 24.29 -2.92
CA GLY A 35 9.05 24.47 -1.47
C GLY A 35 7.61 24.52 -0.97
N ARG A 36 6.60 24.51 -1.85
CA ARG A 36 5.18 24.44 -1.43
C ARG A 36 4.87 23.10 -0.76
N SER A 37 3.83 23.10 0.08
CA SER A 37 3.39 21.93 0.86
C SER A 37 3.03 20.75 -0.05
N THR A 38 3.69 19.61 0.17
CA THR A 38 3.42 18.36 -0.54
C THR A 38 2.06 17.78 -0.17
N ILE A 39 1.64 17.92 1.10
CA ILE A 39 0.33 17.47 1.55
C ILE A 39 -0.78 18.34 0.96
N ALA A 40 -0.63 19.67 0.95
CA ALA A 40 -1.64 20.54 0.32
C ALA A 40 -1.76 20.26 -1.18
N TYR A 41 -0.65 19.95 -1.85
CA TYR A 41 -0.67 19.51 -3.24
C TYR A 41 -1.45 18.19 -3.39
N PHE A 42 -1.16 17.18 -2.57
CA PHE A 42 -1.90 15.91 -2.57
C PHE A 42 -3.39 16.10 -2.29
N GLU A 43 -3.74 16.93 -1.31
CA GLU A 43 -5.14 17.22 -0.96
C GLU A 43 -5.88 17.87 -2.14
N GLY A 44 -5.32 18.89 -2.77
CA GLY A 44 -5.95 19.58 -3.90
C GLY A 44 -6.07 18.76 -5.19
N HIS A 45 -5.21 17.76 -5.38
CA HIS A 45 -5.16 16.98 -6.62
C HIS A 45 -5.78 15.59 -6.51
N VAL A 46 -5.81 15.00 -5.31
CA VAL A 46 -6.22 13.60 -5.10
C VAL A 46 -7.25 13.48 -3.99
N SER A 47 -6.89 13.74 -2.73
CA SER A 47 -7.74 13.33 -1.60
C SER A 47 -9.07 14.08 -1.55
N SER A 48 -9.08 15.39 -1.85
CA SER A 48 -10.34 16.16 -1.90
C SER A 48 -11.30 15.65 -2.96
N ARG A 49 -10.78 15.08 -4.05
CA ARG A 49 -11.60 14.47 -5.11
C ARG A 49 -12.21 13.13 -4.69
N LEU A 50 -11.68 12.51 -3.63
CA LEU A 50 -12.26 11.38 -2.92
C LEU A 50 -13.15 11.83 -1.74
N GLY A 51 -13.45 13.12 -1.62
CA GLY A 51 -14.18 13.69 -0.49
C GLY A 51 -13.42 13.60 0.84
N LEU A 52 -12.09 13.40 0.80
CA LEU A 52 -11.21 13.36 1.97
C LEU A 52 -10.58 14.75 2.16
N HIS A 53 -11.12 15.49 3.12
CA HIS A 53 -10.72 16.86 3.42
C HIS A 53 -10.06 16.92 4.80
N ARG A 54 -9.03 17.76 4.94
CA ARG A 54 -8.30 17.97 6.21
C ARG A 54 -7.72 16.67 6.74
N LEU A 55 -6.81 16.08 5.96
CA LEU A 55 -6.17 14.83 6.35
C LEU A 55 -5.39 15.02 7.65
N ASN A 56 -5.58 14.12 8.62
CA ASN A 56 -4.73 14.06 9.80
C ASN A 56 -3.54 13.13 9.55
N TYR A 57 -2.32 13.60 9.85
CA TYR A 57 -1.07 12.89 9.61
C TYR A 57 0.01 13.35 10.58
N LYS A 58 0.99 12.47 10.81
CA LYS A 58 2.14 12.78 11.67
C LYS A 58 3.17 13.65 10.96
N LYS A 59 3.87 14.45 11.75
CA LYS A 59 4.98 15.30 11.32
C LYS A 59 6.20 15.02 12.19
N ASP A 60 7.40 15.28 11.64
CA ASP A 60 8.62 15.29 12.43
C ASP A 60 8.69 16.55 13.33
N ALA A 61 9.72 16.63 14.19
CA ALA A 61 9.97 17.77 15.06
C ALA A 61 10.21 19.10 14.32
N ARG A 62 10.44 19.07 13.01
CA ARG A 62 10.61 20.25 12.14
C ARG A 62 9.36 20.57 11.33
N GLY A 63 8.25 19.85 11.56
CA GLY A 63 6.98 20.05 10.87
C GLY A 63 6.90 19.40 9.48
N ASN A 64 7.89 18.62 9.05
CA ASN A 64 7.80 17.90 7.78
C ASN A 64 6.83 16.72 7.90
N PRO A 65 6.00 16.44 6.87
CA PRO A 65 5.11 15.28 6.91
C PRO A 65 5.89 13.96 7.03
N LEU A 66 5.27 12.95 7.64
CA LEU A 66 5.77 11.58 7.70
C LEU A 66 4.88 10.64 6.87
N PRO A 67 5.02 10.57 5.53
CA PRO A 67 4.06 9.86 4.68
C PRO A 67 3.95 8.36 4.99
N ALA A 68 5.05 7.75 5.44
CA ALA A 68 5.10 6.33 5.78
C ALA A 68 4.24 5.96 7.00
N THR A 69 3.78 6.92 7.80
CA THR A 69 2.86 6.64 8.92
C THR A 69 1.40 6.64 8.50
N GLY A 70 1.10 6.96 7.24
CA GLY A 70 -0.25 7.05 6.71
C GLY A 70 -1.05 8.26 7.21
N PHE A 71 -2.34 8.24 6.89
CA PHE A 71 -3.35 9.19 7.33
C PHE A 71 -4.29 8.53 8.32
N GLU A 72 -4.82 9.29 9.27
CA GLU A 72 -5.91 8.81 10.11
C GLU A 72 -7.22 8.94 9.36
N LEU A 73 -7.85 7.81 9.07
CA LEU A 73 -9.08 7.70 8.31
C LEU A 73 -10.04 6.75 9.03
N THR A 74 -11.35 6.99 8.90
CA THR A 74 -12.36 5.98 9.21
C THR A 74 -12.32 4.84 8.19
N ALA A 75 -12.87 3.67 8.54
CA ALA A 75 -12.97 2.55 7.60
C ALA A 75 -13.68 2.94 6.28
N ARG A 76 -14.74 3.76 6.35
CA ARG A 76 -15.46 4.25 5.16
C ARG A 76 -14.61 5.19 4.31
N GLU A 77 -13.83 6.07 4.93
CA GLU A 77 -12.93 6.97 4.21
C GLU A 77 -11.81 6.19 3.51
N TRP A 78 -11.26 5.16 4.17
CA TRP A 78 -10.26 4.29 3.57
C TRP A 78 -10.83 3.46 2.42
N ALA A 79 -12.09 2.99 2.54
CA ALA A 79 -12.78 2.26 1.48
C ALA A 79 -12.89 3.06 0.17
N ARG A 80 -12.91 4.41 0.21
CA ARG A 80 -12.94 5.25 -0.99
C ARG A 80 -11.70 5.08 -1.86
N LEU A 81 -10.55 4.77 -1.26
CA LEU A 81 -9.35 4.37 -2.01
C LEU A 81 -9.59 3.04 -2.74
N GLY A 82 -10.27 2.10 -2.10
CA GLY A 82 -10.69 0.85 -2.73
C GLY A 82 -11.64 1.08 -3.90
N GLU A 83 -12.63 1.97 -3.75
CA GLU A 83 -13.57 2.33 -4.81
C GLU A 83 -12.85 2.97 -6.00
N LEU A 84 -11.86 3.84 -5.73
CA LEU A 84 -11.00 4.41 -6.76
C LEU A 84 -10.26 3.32 -7.54
N VAL A 85 -9.69 2.33 -6.85
CA VAL A 85 -8.96 1.22 -7.50
C VAL A 85 -9.90 0.34 -8.31
N LEU A 86 -11.04 -0.09 -7.74
CA LEU A 86 -12.05 -0.85 -8.46
C LEU A 86 -12.58 -0.11 -9.69
N GLY A 87 -12.69 1.22 -9.60
CA GLY A 87 -13.08 2.10 -10.69
C GLY A 87 -11.99 2.37 -11.73
N ASN A 88 -10.85 1.67 -11.70
CA ASN A 88 -9.69 1.93 -12.56
C ASN A 88 -9.25 3.40 -12.51
N GLY A 89 -9.21 3.95 -11.30
CA GLY A 89 -8.80 5.32 -11.03
C GLY A 89 -9.91 6.36 -11.24
N LYS A 90 -11.15 5.90 -11.47
CA LYS A 90 -12.35 6.73 -11.44
C LYS A 90 -13.04 6.64 -10.09
N TYR A 91 -13.56 7.77 -9.63
CA TYR A 91 -14.38 7.87 -8.43
C TYR A 91 -15.56 8.79 -8.72
N HIS A 92 -16.79 8.31 -8.48
CA HIS A 92 -18.04 9.00 -8.82
C HIS A 92 -18.02 9.71 -10.19
N GLY A 93 -17.61 8.98 -11.24
CA GLY A 93 -17.59 9.48 -12.61
C GLY A 93 -16.38 10.35 -13.00
N ARG A 94 -15.51 10.71 -12.05
CA ARG A 94 -14.31 11.52 -12.31
C ARG A 94 -13.05 10.66 -12.37
N GLN A 95 -12.24 10.80 -13.42
CA GLN A 95 -10.89 10.22 -13.46
C GLN A 95 -9.96 11.01 -12.53
N ILE A 96 -9.46 10.36 -11.48
CA ILE A 96 -8.51 10.95 -10.52
C ILE A 96 -7.09 10.46 -10.81
N VAL A 97 -6.92 9.16 -11.03
CA VAL A 97 -5.62 8.53 -11.34
C VAL A 97 -5.72 7.86 -12.70
N PRO A 98 -4.87 8.15 -13.69
CA PRO A 98 -4.88 7.45 -14.97
C PRO A 98 -4.77 5.93 -14.82
N VAL A 99 -5.54 5.17 -15.63
CA VAL A 99 -5.55 3.70 -15.62
C VAL A 99 -4.14 3.10 -15.78
N ALA A 100 -3.32 3.71 -16.64
CA ALA A 100 -1.94 3.28 -16.85
C ALA A 100 -1.10 3.36 -15.55
N LEU A 101 -1.22 4.43 -14.78
CA LEU A 101 -0.48 4.57 -13.51
C LEU A 101 -0.92 3.54 -12.47
N LEU A 102 -2.20 3.15 -12.44
CA LEU A 102 -2.66 2.08 -11.56
C LEU A 102 -2.12 0.71 -12.00
N ARG A 103 -2.09 0.43 -13.30
CA ARG A 103 -1.48 -0.79 -13.82
C ARG A 103 -0.01 -0.89 -13.44
N ASP A 104 0.74 0.21 -13.56
CA ASP A 104 2.13 0.27 -13.11
C ASP A 104 2.23 0.08 -11.59
N ALA A 105 1.29 0.66 -10.83
CA ALA A 105 1.25 0.51 -9.37
C ALA A 105 0.98 -0.93 -8.90
N PHE A 106 0.40 -1.77 -9.75
CA PHE A 106 0.14 -3.18 -9.48
C PHE A 106 1.11 -4.10 -10.22
N THR A 107 2.28 -3.61 -10.61
CA THR A 107 3.34 -4.42 -11.21
C THR A 107 4.45 -4.64 -10.19
N GLY A 108 4.68 -5.90 -9.83
CA GLY A 108 5.79 -6.29 -8.97
C GLY A 108 7.15 -6.10 -9.64
N SER A 109 8.20 -6.03 -8.83
CA SER A 109 9.59 -6.00 -9.31
C SER A 109 10.22 -7.39 -9.31
N GLN A 110 11.38 -7.57 -9.94
CA GLN A 110 12.14 -8.82 -9.84
C GLN A 110 12.54 -9.14 -8.38
N ALA A 111 12.91 -8.13 -7.59
CA ALA A 111 13.31 -8.31 -6.19
C ALA A 111 12.14 -8.64 -5.25
N ASN A 112 10.93 -8.21 -5.60
CA ASN A 112 9.69 -8.55 -4.90
C ASN A 112 8.51 -8.48 -5.87
N PRO A 113 8.08 -9.62 -6.43
CA PRO A 113 6.92 -9.68 -7.32
C PRO A 113 5.60 -9.40 -6.59
N SER A 114 5.59 -9.47 -5.25
CA SER A 114 4.40 -9.30 -4.41
C SER A 114 4.26 -7.87 -3.86
N TYR A 115 5.00 -6.90 -4.39
CA TYR A 115 4.90 -5.50 -4.02
C TYR A 115 5.07 -4.57 -5.23
N GLY A 116 4.07 -3.72 -5.48
CA GLY A 116 4.08 -2.72 -6.54
C GLY A 116 4.41 -1.31 -6.02
N HIS A 117 3.79 -0.27 -6.57
CA HIS A 117 3.93 1.09 -6.05
C HIS A 117 3.06 1.28 -4.80
N THR A 118 3.58 0.87 -3.64
CA THR A 118 2.94 1.02 -2.32
C THR A 118 1.72 0.12 -2.07
N PHE A 119 1.52 -0.90 -2.91
CA PHE A 119 0.53 -1.95 -2.72
C PHE A 119 1.20 -3.31 -2.63
N TRP A 120 0.68 -4.16 -1.73
CA TRP A 120 1.00 -5.58 -1.67
C TRP A 120 0.11 -6.33 -2.65
N LEU A 121 0.68 -7.28 -3.37
CA LEU A 121 0.05 -7.94 -4.51
C LEU A 121 -0.10 -9.44 -4.22
N ASN A 122 -1.27 -9.99 -4.53
CA ASN A 122 -1.50 -11.43 -4.44
C ASN A 122 -1.17 -12.17 -5.75
N GLN A 123 -0.39 -11.54 -6.64
CA GLN A 123 -0.17 -12.00 -8.03
C GLN A 123 0.45 -13.38 -8.16
N GLN A 124 1.20 -13.82 -7.15
CA GLN A 124 1.80 -15.16 -7.16
C GLN A 124 0.81 -16.25 -6.72
N ALA A 125 -0.40 -15.92 -6.28
CA ALA A 125 -1.43 -16.92 -6.00
C ALA A 125 -1.92 -17.61 -7.30
N PRO A 126 -2.30 -18.90 -7.24
CA PRO A 126 -2.27 -19.78 -6.07
C PRO A 126 -0.91 -20.50 -5.85
N GLY A 127 0.10 -20.22 -6.69
CA GLY A 127 1.37 -20.94 -6.70
C GLY A 127 2.33 -20.57 -5.56
N GLY A 128 2.32 -19.30 -5.13
CA GLY A 128 3.19 -18.78 -4.09
C GLY A 128 2.87 -19.36 -2.71
N ARG A 129 3.90 -19.46 -1.86
CA ARG A 129 3.77 -19.79 -0.45
C ARG A 129 2.99 -18.70 0.29
N GLU A 130 2.00 -19.07 1.09
CA GLU A 130 1.28 -18.11 1.92
C GLU A 130 2.18 -17.64 3.04
N GLU A 131 2.29 -16.32 3.21
CA GLU A 131 3.08 -15.74 4.29
C GLU A 131 2.35 -14.61 5.00
N ASP A 132 2.72 -14.45 6.27
CA ASP A 132 2.36 -13.28 7.06
C ASP A 132 3.32 -12.13 6.69
N LEU A 133 2.82 -11.21 5.86
CA LEU A 133 3.60 -10.10 5.37
C LEU A 133 4.06 -9.16 6.49
N GLU A 134 3.25 -8.96 7.54
CA GLU A 134 3.63 -8.10 8.66
C GLU A 134 4.79 -8.72 9.44
N ARG A 135 4.74 -10.03 9.71
CA ARG A 135 5.85 -10.76 10.33
C ARG A 135 7.10 -10.77 9.45
N MET A 136 6.93 -10.93 8.13
CA MET A 136 8.06 -10.91 7.19
C MET A 136 8.77 -9.55 7.18
N LEU A 137 8.02 -8.45 7.35
CA LEU A 137 8.57 -7.10 7.41
C LEU A 137 9.39 -6.83 8.68
N ASP A 138 9.18 -7.62 9.75
CA ASP A 138 9.96 -7.53 10.99
C ASP A 138 11.32 -8.25 10.90
N LEU A 139 11.52 -9.09 9.87
CA LEU A 139 12.80 -9.77 9.66
C LEU A 139 13.88 -8.78 9.19
N PRO A 140 15.17 -9.02 9.50
CA PRO A 140 16.26 -8.38 8.78
C PRO A 140 16.07 -8.56 7.28
N TRP A 141 16.21 -7.49 6.49
CA TRP A 141 15.89 -7.52 5.05
C TRP A 141 16.67 -8.59 4.28
N GLN A 142 17.86 -8.98 4.76
CA GLN A 142 18.67 -10.07 4.19
C GLN A 142 18.07 -11.47 4.39
N ALA A 143 17.20 -11.64 5.40
CA ALA A 143 16.55 -12.90 5.72
C ALA A 143 15.13 -13.00 5.15
N ALA A 144 14.57 -11.90 4.66
CA ALA A 144 13.23 -11.87 4.09
C ALA A 144 13.24 -12.35 2.62
N GLN A 145 12.47 -13.41 2.32
CA GLN A 145 12.34 -13.99 0.98
C GLN A 145 11.02 -13.57 0.35
N TRP A 146 11.06 -12.71 -0.67
CA TRP A 146 9.87 -12.12 -1.29
C TRP A 146 9.44 -12.79 -2.62
N THR A 147 10.25 -13.70 -3.15
CA THR A 147 9.89 -14.50 -4.33
C THR A 147 9.03 -15.69 -3.92
N ASP A 148 8.12 -16.11 -4.80
CA ASP A 148 7.21 -17.23 -4.56
C ASP A 148 6.36 -17.06 -3.30
N VAL A 149 5.93 -15.84 -3.00
CA VAL A 149 5.11 -15.49 -1.83
C VAL A 149 3.76 -14.93 -2.27
N CYS A 150 2.67 -15.38 -1.66
CA CYS A 150 1.35 -14.77 -1.80
C CYS A 150 0.72 -14.51 -0.42
N ILE A 151 -0.34 -13.70 -0.40
CA ILE A 151 -1.07 -13.35 0.82
C ILE A 151 -2.05 -14.47 1.16
N CYS A 152 -2.76 -14.96 0.14
CA CYS A 152 -3.70 -16.06 0.25
C CYS A 152 -3.86 -16.75 -1.10
N LYS A 153 -3.65 -18.06 -1.13
CA LYS A 153 -3.80 -18.92 -2.32
C LYS A 153 -5.24 -18.99 -2.79
N ASP A 154 -6.19 -18.92 -1.86
CA ASP A 154 -7.63 -19.01 -2.14
C ASP A 154 -8.26 -17.67 -2.50
N ALA A 155 -7.51 -16.57 -2.37
CA ALA A 155 -7.90 -15.26 -2.85
C ALA A 155 -7.45 -15.07 -4.32
N PRO A 156 -8.20 -14.31 -5.14
CA PRO A 156 -7.81 -14.03 -6.51
C PRO A 156 -6.42 -13.39 -6.64
N ALA A 157 -5.71 -13.71 -7.72
CA ALA A 157 -4.38 -13.17 -8.00
C ALA A 157 -4.39 -11.66 -8.30
N ASP A 158 -5.53 -11.11 -8.71
CA ASP A 158 -5.72 -9.68 -8.94
C ASP A 158 -6.02 -8.88 -7.65
N MET A 159 -6.06 -9.56 -6.49
CA MET A 159 -6.18 -8.89 -5.20
C MET A 159 -4.94 -8.03 -4.91
N VAL A 160 -5.20 -6.78 -4.52
CA VAL A 160 -4.19 -5.85 -4.01
C VAL A 160 -4.55 -5.38 -2.61
N VAL A 161 -3.53 -5.10 -1.80
CA VAL A 161 -3.70 -4.82 -0.37
C VAL A 161 -2.85 -3.62 0.04
N ALA A 162 -3.47 -2.66 0.72
CA ALA A 162 -2.74 -1.68 1.52
C ALA A 162 -2.61 -2.20 2.95
N LEU A 163 -1.39 -2.53 3.37
CA LEU A 163 -1.07 -3.01 4.72
C LEU A 163 -0.68 -1.84 5.62
N GLY A 164 -1.15 -1.86 6.86
CA GLY A 164 -0.66 -1.01 7.94
C GLY A 164 -0.40 -1.82 9.20
N SER A 165 0.51 -1.33 10.05
CA SER A 165 0.85 -1.97 11.33
C SER A 165 -0.38 -2.19 12.21
N GLY A 166 -0.34 -3.26 13.01
CA GLY A 166 -1.48 -3.71 13.81
C GLY A 166 -2.49 -4.53 12.99
N TYR A 167 -2.03 -5.11 11.88
CA TYR A 167 -2.86 -5.81 10.92
C TYR A 167 -3.95 -4.94 10.27
N GLN A 168 -3.73 -3.63 10.09
CA GLN A 168 -4.65 -2.81 9.33
C GLN A 168 -4.61 -3.24 7.85
N ARG A 169 -5.79 -3.45 7.25
CA ARG A 169 -5.90 -3.94 5.87
C ARG A 169 -6.98 -3.19 5.11
N LEU A 170 -6.65 -2.79 3.89
CA LEU A 170 -7.61 -2.54 2.83
C LEU A 170 -7.34 -3.58 1.74
N PHE A 171 -8.19 -4.59 1.66
CA PHE A 171 -8.18 -5.56 0.56
C PHE A 171 -9.08 -5.04 -0.56
N ILE A 172 -8.58 -5.12 -1.79
CA ILE A 172 -9.32 -4.74 -3.00
C ILE A 172 -9.21 -5.91 -3.96
N ILE A 173 -10.35 -6.49 -4.34
CA ILE A 173 -10.42 -7.68 -5.20
C ILE A 173 -11.25 -7.33 -6.45
N PRO A 174 -10.62 -6.89 -7.54
CA PRO A 174 -11.31 -6.41 -8.74
C PRO A 174 -12.25 -7.44 -9.36
N SER A 175 -11.79 -8.69 -9.50
CA SER A 175 -12.54 -9.82 -10.04
C SER A 175 -13.83 -10.11 -9.28
N LEU A 176 -13.86 -9.81 -7.98
CA LEU A 176 -15.05 -9.97 -7.12
C LEU A 176 -15.82 -8.66 -6.89
N LYS A 177 -15.32 -7.53 -7.41
CA LYS A 177 -15.83 -6.18 -7.11
C LYS A 177 -15.95 -5.94 -5.59
N ALA A 178 -14.99 -6.47 -4.83
CA ALA A 178 -15.04 -6.46 -3.38
C ALA A 178 -13.99 -5.51 -2.79
N ILE A 179 -14.38 -4.81 -1.73
CA ILE A 179 -13.50 -4.01 -0.87
C ILE A 179 -13.74 -4.47 0.56
N ILE A 180 -12.66 -4.78 1.27
CA ILE A 180 -12.74 -5.17 2.67
C ILE A 180 -11.79 -4.28 3.46
N VAL A 181 -12.33 -3.55 4.43
CA VAL A 181 -11.54 -2.70 5.33
C VAL A 181 -11.53 -3.31 6.71
N ARG A 182 -10.32 -3.52 7.24
CA ARG A 182 -10.07 -3.94 8.62
C ARG A 182 -9.21 -2.88 9.30
N GLN A 183 -9.78 -2.26 10.34
CA GLN A 183 -9.00 -1.48 11.30
C GLN A 183 -8.60 -2.40 12.45
N GLY A 184 -7.29 -2.49 12.70
CA GLY A 184 -6.72 -3.43 13.66
C GLY A 184 -5.86 -2.73 14.69
N SER A 185 -5.78 -3.34 15.88
CA SER A 185 -4.91 -2.93 16.97
C SER A 185 -4.34 -4.16 17.68
N ASN A 186 -3.06 -4.49 17.46
CA ASN A 186 -2.32 -5.54 18.17
C ASN A 186 -3.10 -6.85 18.46
N ALA A 187 -3.72 -7.43 17.43
CA ALA A 187 -4.39 -8.72 17.53
C ALA A 187 -3.63 -9.78 16.73
N LYS A 188 -3.65 -11.04 17.19
CA LYS A 188 -3.26 -12.19 16.36
C LYS A 188 -4.23 -12.23 15.17
N PHE A 189 -3.73 -12.07 13.96
CA PHE A 189 -4.54 -12.05 12.75
C PHE A 189 -3.80 -12.80 11.63
N SER A 190 -4.55 -13.52 10.81
CA SER A 190 -4.05 -14.19 9.62
C SER A 190 -4.87 -13.72 8.44
N ASP A 191 -4.20 -13.03 7.50
CA ASP A 191 -4.80 -12.57 6.25
C ASP A 191 -5.44 -13.74 5.49
N ALA A 192 -4.71 -14.84 5.33
CA ALA A 192 -5.18 -16.01 4.58
C ALA A 192 -6.39 -16.70 5.24
N HIS A 193 -6.36 -16.90 6.57
CA HIS A 193 -7.49 -17.50 7.27
C HIS A 193 -8.75 -16.62 7.18
N PHE A 194 -8.60 -15.31 7.39
CA PHE A 194 -9.71 -14.36 7.28
C PHE A 194 -10.31 -14.35 5.86
N LEU A 195 -9.45 -14.28 4.83
CA LEU A 195 -9.91 -14.28 3.44
C LEU A 195 -10.64 -15.57 3.08
N ARG A 196 -10.17 -16.74 3.53
CA ARG A 196 -10.89 -18.01 3.32
C ARG A 196 -12.30 -17.98 3.88
N LEU A 197 -12.47 -17.46 5.10
CA LEU A 197 -13.80 -17.36 5.72
C LEU A 197 -14.71 -16.42 4.92
N VAL A 198 -14.22 -15.23 4.59
CA VAL A 198 -15.02 -14.21 3.87
C VAL A 198 -15.35 -14.65 2.44
N LEU A 199 -14.45 -15.37 1.78
CA LEU A 199 -14.64 -15.86 0.40
C LEU A 199 -15.40 -17.19 0.33
N GLY A 200 -15.82 -17.77 1.46
CA GLY A 200 -16.52 -19.06 1.48
C GLY A 200 -15.64 -20.23 1.03
N ARG A 201 -14.32 -20.13 1.25
CA ARG A 201 -13.31 -21.15 0.93
C ARG A 201 -12.75 -21.85 2.18
N GLY A 202 -13.26 -21.53 3.36
CA GLY A 202 -12.94 -22.23 4.61
C GLY A 202 -13.79 -23.48 4.76
N SER A 203 -13.16 -24.65 4.74
CA SER A 203 -13.69 -25.90 5.30
C SER A 203 -13.14 -26.11 6.69
#